data_AF-A0A380WN25-F1
#
_entry.id   AF-A0A380WN25-F1
#
_cell.length_a   1.000
_cell.length_b   1.000
_cell.length_c   1.000
_cell.angle_alpha   90.00
_cell.angle_beta   90.00
_cell.angle_gamma   90.00
#
_symmetry.space_group_name_H-M   'P 1'
#
loop_
_entity.id
_entity.type
_entity.pdbx_description
1 polymer ?
#
loop_
_entity_poly.entity_id
_entity_poly.type
_entity_poly.pdbx_seq_one_letter_code
_entity_poly.pdbx_strand_id
1 'polypeptide(L)'
;MTNLKDLTPKFRHIRLVLAREKGHPEGDREEGYDVLAPLTGEGRIDAEEWKSHKASCRVRRFRTGENDLIGRLRRKPGGQWYFDYAEGDRDDESGFHLGDERFVTGEYVSIARNGTMHTYQVARVERP
;
A
#
# COMPACT_ATOMS: atom_id res chain seq x y z
N MET A 1 10.19 10.67 -13.09
CA MET A 1 8.74 10.40 -13.19
C MET A 1 8.57 9.03 -13.82
N THR A 2 7.76 8.14 -13.23
CA THR A 2 7.50 6.81 -13.79
C THR A 2 6.64 6.96 -15.04
N ASN A 3 7.09 6.47 -16.19
CA ASN A 3 6.28 6.47 -17.40
C ASN A 3 5.39 5.21 -17.41
N LEU A 4 4.13 5.35 -17.83
CA LEU A 4 3.19 4.22 -17.94
C LEU A 4 3.73 3.11 -18.85
N LYS A 5 4.54 3.48 -19.85
CA LYS A 5 5.20 2.54 -20.78
C LYS A 5 6.23 1.63 -20.11
N ASP A 6 6.73 2.02 -18.94
CA ASP A 6 7.73 1.26 -18.18
C ASP A 6 7.09 0.25 -17.20
N LEU A 7 5.75 0.18 -17.16
CA LEU A 7 5.00 -0.71 -16.27
C LEU A 7 4.54 -1.96 -17.02
N THR A 8 4.75 -3.12 -16.40
CA THR A 8 4.24 -4.37 -16.94
C THR A 8 2.73 -4.50 -16.71
N PRO A 9 2.01 -5.36 -17.46
CA PRO A 9 0.57 -5.58 -17.29
C PRO A 9 0.15 -6.10 -15.90
N LYS A 10 1.11 -6.45 -15.02
CA LYS A 10 0.88 -6.85 -13.63
C LYS A 10 0.67 -5.67 -12.68
N PHE A 11 1.11 -4.47 -13.05
CA PHE A 11 0.95 -3.29 -12.19
C PHE A 11 -0.51 -2.95 -11.96
N ARG A 12 -0.84 -2.56 -10.72
CA ARG A 12 -2.15 -2.10 -10.32
C ARG A 12 -2.05 -0.83 -9.48
N HIS A 13 -3.02 0.05 -9.66
CA HIS A 13 -3.40 1.03 -8.65
C HIS A 13 -4.37 0.37 -7.67
N ILE A 14 -3.98 0.34 -6.41
CA ILE A 14 -4.71 -0.28 -5.31
C ILE A 14 -5.09 0.85 -4.36
N ARG A 15 -6.39 1.02 -4.11
CA ARG A 15 -6.88 1.96 -3.08
C ARG A 15 -7.29 1.19 -1.84
N LEU A 16 -6.70 1.58 -0.73
CA LEU A 16 -7.02 1.11 0.61
C LEU A 16 -7.70 2.26 1.37
N VAL A 17 -8.81 1.98 2.04
CA VAL A 17 -9.53 2.95 2.89
C VAL A 17 -9.71 2.38 4.28
N LEU A 18 -9.68 3.24 5.29
CA LEU A 18 -9.78 2.81 6.68
C LEU A 18 -11.10 2.07 6.89
N ALA A 19 -11.00 0.82 7.35
CA ALA A 19 -12.17 0.02 7.68
C ALA A 19 -12.76 0.47 9.02
N ARG A 20 -13.91 -0.12 9.38
CA ARG A 20 -14.54 0.13 10.67
C ARG A 20 -13.60 -0.28 11.81
N GLU A 21 -13.30 0.64 12.71
CA GLU A 21 -12.45 0.37 13.88
C GLU A 21 -12.83 1.26 15.08
N LYS A 22 -12.13 1.07 16.21
CA LYS A 22 -12.32 1.92 17.39
C LYS A 22 -11.94 3.37 17.04
N GLY A 23 -12.92 4.28 17.14
CA GLY A 23 -12.76 5.68 16.75
C GLY A 23 -13.35 6.02 15.38
N HIS A 24 -13.52 5.01 14.51
CA HIS A 24 -14.10 5.14 13.17
C HIS A 24 -15.15 4.03 12.95
N PRO A 25 -16.32 4.09 13.60
CA PRO A 25 -17.32 3.02 13.54
C PRO A 25 -17.90 2.79 12.14
N GLU A 26 -17.90 3.82 11.30
CA GLU A 26 -18.31 3.74 9.89
C GLU A 26 -17.12 3.52 8.92
N GLY A 27 -15.89 3.43 9.46
CA GLY A 27 -14.65 3.56 8.69
C GLY A 27 -14.40 5.00 8.26
N ASP A 28 -13.38 5.21 7.45
CA ASP A 28 -13.07 6.51 6.86
C ASP A 28 -12.52 6.35 5.43
N ARG A 29 -13.23 6.93 4.46
CA ARG A 29 -12.84 6.89 3.04
C ARG A 29 -11.81 7.96 2.67
N GLU A 30 -11.65 8.94 3.54
CA GLU A 30 -10.69 10.02 3.41
C GLU A 30 -9.39 9.73 4.18
N GLU A 31 -9.27 8.56 4.82
CA GLU A 31 -8.04 8.04 5.41
C GLU A 31 -7.64 6.72 4.74
N GLY A 32 -6.40 6.62 4.26
CA GLY A 32 -5.92 5.38 3.66
C GLY A 32 -4.67 5.54 2.79
N TYR A 33 -4.55 4.61 1.84
CA TYR A 33 -3.38 4.48 0.98
C TYR A 33 -3.76 4.27 -0.48
N ASP A 34 -3.05 4.93 -1.39
CA ASP A 34 -2.98 4.53 -2.79
C ASP A 34 -1.62 3.85 -3.03
N VAL A 35 -1.63 2.61 -3.50
CA VAL A 35 -0.42 1.81 -3.75
C VAL A 35 -0.34 1.47 -5.23
N LEU A 36 0.82 1.77 -5.84
CA LEU A 36 1.17 1.31 -7.18
C LEU A 36 2.17 0.16 -7.03
N ALA A 37 1.73 -1.06 -7.32
CA ALA A 37 2.55 -2.26 -7.20
C ALA A 37 2.15 -3.34 -8.23
N PRO A 38 3.09 -4.23 -8.61
CA PRO A 38 2.75 -5.41 -9.38
C PRO A 38 2.06 -6.46 -8.51
N LEU A 39 0.98 -7.05 -9.02
CA LEU A 39 0.28 -8.15 -8.37
C LEU A 39 0.42 -9.46 -9.15
N THR A 40 0.43 -10.58 -8.44
CA THR A 40 0.28 -11.93 -9.00
C THR A 40 -1.15 -12.17 -9.48
N GLY A 41 -1.40 -13.28 -10.17
CA GLY A 41 -2.76 -13.68 -10.57
C GLY A 41 -3.73 -13.91 -9.41
N GLU A 42 -3.22 -14.11 -8.19
CA GLU A 42 -4.03 -14.30 -6.98
C GLU A 42 -4.33 -12.99 -6.23
N GLY A 43 -3.77 -11.87 -6.70
CA GLY A 43 -3.89 -10.56 -6.07
C GLY A 43 -2.87 -10.28 -4.97
N ARG A 44 -1.76 -11.02 -4.90
CA ARG A 44 -0.67 -10.78 -3.92
C ARG A 44 0.41 -9.91 -4.53
N ILE A 45 1.20 -9.19 -3.74
CA ILE A 45 2.34 -8.42 -4.28
C ILE A 45 3.34 -9.38 -4.94
N ASP A 46 3.66 -9.15 -6.21
CA ASP A 46 4.65 -9.94 -6.95
C ASP A 46 6.07 -9.46 -6.61
N ALA A 47 6.75 -10.23 -5.74
CA ALA A 47 8.07 -9.87 -5.22
C ALA A 47 9.16 -9.83 -6.31
N GLU A 48 9.08 -10.71 -7.31
CA GLU A 48 10.08 -10.77 -8.40
C GLU A 48 9.89 -9.61 -9.37
N GLU A 49 8.64 -9.34 -9.74
CA GLU A 49 8.29 -8.18 -10.57
C GLU A 49 8.62 -6.86 -9.88
N TRP A 50 8.33 -6.76 -8.58
CA TRP A 50 8.68 -5.61 -7.75
C TRP A 50 10.20 -5.39 -7.73
N LYS A 51 11.01 -6.44 -7.58
CA LYS A 51 12.47 -6.32 -7.48
C LYS A 51 13.06 -5.63 -8.71
N SER A 52 12.54 -5.96 -9.89
CA SER A 52 12.93 -5.38 -11.19
C SER A 52 12.42 -3.95 -11.39
N HIS A 53 11.28 -3.59 -10.78
CA HIS A 53 10.59 -2.31 -11.01
C HIS A 53 10.40 -1.47 -9.73
N LYS A 54 11.24 -1.69 -8.70
CA LYS A 54 11.08 -1.06 -7.37
C LYS A 54 11.05 0.47 -7.39
N ALA A 55 11.67 1.09 -8.39
CA ALA A 55 11.64 2.55 -8.57
C ALA A 55 10.26 3.09 -8.95
N SER A 56 9.44 2.25 -9.60
CA SER A 56 8.07 2.54 -10.03
C SER A 56 7.03 2.23 -8.95
N CYS A 57 7.38 1.44 -7.93
CA CYS A 57 6.45 1.05 -6.87
C CYS A 57 6.31 2.17 -5.84
N ARG A 58 5.19 2.90 -5.90
CA ARG A 58 4.92 4.11 -5.10
C ARG A 58 3.78 3.87 -4.12
N VAL A 59 3.82 4.61 -3.03
CA VAL A 59 2.75 4.67 -2.03
C VAL A 59 2.40 6.13 -1.79
N ARG A 60 1.12 6.42 -1.66
CA ARG A 60 0.60 7.68 -1.13
C ARG A 60 -0.23 7.36 0.10
N ARG A 61 0.09 7.96 1.25
CA ARG A 61 -0.80 8.01 2.40
C ARG A 61 -1.62 9.29 2.31
N PHE A 62 -2.93 9.18 2.45
CA PHE A 62 -3.84 10.32 2.44
C PHE A 62 -4.69 10.33 3.71
N ARG A 63 -4.96 11.53 4.24
CA ARG A 63 -5.80 11.75 5.41
C ARG A 63 -6.37 13.17 5.41
N THR A 64 -7.64 13.34 5.75
CA THR A 64 -8.24 14.67 5.92
C THR A 64 -7.48 15.49 6.97
N GLY A 65 -7.08 16.72 6.60
CA GLY A 65 -6.36 17.65 7.48
C GLY A 65 -4.84 17.48 7.51
N GLU A 66 -4.28 16.49 6.81
CA GLU A 66 -2.84 16.30 6.66
C GLU A 66 -2.42 16.42 5.18
N ASN A 67 -1.17 16.80 4.93
CA ASN A 67 -0.61 16.70 3.59
C ASN A 67 -0.38 15.23 3.24
N ASP A 68 -0.60 14.88 1.98
CA ASP A 68 -0.29 13.53 1.49
C ASP A 68 1.19 13.20 1.69
N LEU A 69 1.49 12.02 2.22
CA LEU A 69 2.86 11.50 2.26
C LEU A 69 3.09 10.59 1.07
N ILE A 70 4.15 10.85 0.30
CA ILE A 70 4.50 10.06 -0.88
C ILE A 70 5.78 9.26 -0.61
N GLY A 71 5.63 7.94 -0.57
CA GLY A 71 6.70 6.99 -0.29
C GLY A 71 6.90 5.97 -1.42
N ARG A 72 7.63 4.91 -1.08
CA ARG A 72 7.86 3.73 -1.93
C ARG A 72 7.46 2.46 -1.19
N LEU A 73 6.99 1.47 -1.94
CA LEU A 73 6.83 0.12 -1.42
C LEU A 73 8.20 -0.57 -1.41
N ARG A 74 8.65 -1.01 -0.24
CA ARG A 74 9.95 -1.67 -0.04
C ARG A 74 9.79 -3.04 0.60
N ARG A 75 10.83 -3.86 0.46
CA ARG A 75 10.91 -5.21 1.03
C ARG A 75 12.25 -5.43 1.71
N LYS A 76 12.26 -5.85 2.98
CA LYS A 76 13.45 -6.21 3.75
C LYS A 76 13.97 -7.60 3.35
N PRO A 77 15.26 -7.91 3.61
CA PRO A 77 15.71 -9.30 3.70
C PRO A 77 14.82 -10.07 4.69
N GLY A 78 14.38 -11.28 4.34
CA GLY A 78 13.37 -12.03 5.10
C GLY A 78 11.93 -11.81 4.63
N GLY A 79 11.70 -10.84 3.75
CA GLY A 79 10.48 -10.75 2.94
C GLY A 79 9.39 -9.84 3.46
N GLN A 80 9.62 -9.18 4.59
CA GLN A 80 8.72 -8.17 5.14
C GLN A 80 8.61 -6.96 4.22
N TRP A 81 7.38 -6.55 3.91
CA TRP A 81 7.07 -5.36 3.14
C TRP A 81 6.84 -4.15 4.06
N TYR A 82 7.18 -2.95 3.60
CA TYR A 82 6.98 -1.71 4.36
C TYR A 82 6.86 -0.51 3.41
N PHE A 83 6.27 0.57 3.93
CA PHE A 83 6.18 1.84 3.23
C PHE A 83 7.31 2.76 3.70
N ASP A 84 8.11 3.22 2.75
CA ASP A 84 9.34 3.99 2.94
C ASP A 84 9.07 5.45 2.49
N TYR A 85 8.89 6.35 3.45
CA TYR A 85 8.70 7.78 3.23
C TYR A 85 10.04 8.52 3.37
N ALA A 86 10.20 9.69 2.74
CA ALA A 86 11.49 10.41 2.73
C ALA A 86 11.90 10.97 4.11
N GLU A 87 13.20 11.17 4.33
CA GLU A 87 13.79 11.61 5.61
C GLU A 87 13.12 12.89 6.19
N GLY A 88 12.57 12.76 7.40
CA GLY A 88 11.89 13.82 8.14
C GLY A 88 10.74 13.27 8.99
N ASP A 89 10.03 12.27 8.46
CA ASP A 89 8.99 11.49 9.15
C ASP A 89 9.58 10.17 9.63
N ARG A 90 9.96 10.09 10.91
CA ARG A 90 10.62 8.91 11.54
C ARG A 90 9.68 7.74 11.81
N ASP A 91 8.60 7.58 11.05
CA ASP A 91 7.71 6.44 11.19
C ASP A 91 7.70 5.66 9.86
N ASP A 92 8.68 4.77 9.70
CA ASP A 92 8.60 3.67 8.74
C ASP A 92 7.34 2.85 9.06
N GLU A 93 6.26 3.10 8.31
CA GLU A 93 5.04 2.33 8.44
C GLU A 93 5.32 0.91 7.96
N SER A 94 5.37 0.00 8.92
CA SER A 94 5.55 -1.41 8.64
C SER A 94 4.22 -1.99 8.18
N GLY A 95 4.15 -2.36 6.90
CA GLY A 95 3.10 -3.23 6.42
C GLY A 95 3.22 -4.58 7.14
N PHE A 96 2.38 -4.82 8.14
CA PHE A 96 2.36 -6.11 8.83
C PHE A 96 1.81 -7.14 7.82
N HIS A 97 2.65 -8.09 7.39
CA HIS A 97 2.28 -9.19 6.48
C HIS A 97 1.71 -8.84 5.08
N LEU A 98 1.93 -7.64 4.51
CA LEU A 98 1.42 -7.31 3.15
C LEU A 98 1.78 -8.31 2.05
N GLY A 99 2.81 -9.14 2.24
CA GLY A 99 3.18 -10.20 1.29
C GLY A 99 2.20 -11.37 1.27
N ASP A 100 1.54 -11.63 2.40
CA ASP A 100 0.55 -12.68 2.58
C ASP A 100 -0.89 -12.16 2.42
N GLU A 101 -1.05 -10.86 2.20
CA GLU A 101 -2.35 -10.23 1.98
C GLU A 101 -2.81 -10.32 0.53
N ARG A 102 -4.14 -10.33 0.33
CA ARG A 102 -4.76 -10.32 -1.00
C ARG A 102 -5.35 -8.94 -1.28
N PHE A 103 -4.78 -8.27 -2.27
CA PHE A 103 -5.29 -7.01 -2.82
C PHE A 103 -6.35 -7.30 -3.87
N VAL A 104 -7.53 -7.69 -3.40
CA VAL A 104 -8.74 -7.90 -4.20
C VAL A 104 -9.85 -7.02 -3.61
N THR A 105 -10.61 -6.34 -4.46
CA THR A 105 -11.67 -5.43 -4.02
C THR A 105 -12.61 -6.11 -3.02
N GLY A 106 -12.84 -5.46 -1.88
CA GLY A 106 -13.67 -5.96 -0.78
C GLY A 106 -12.89 -6.67 0.33
N GLU A 107 -11.70 -7.21 0.04
CA GLU A 107 -10.82 -7.82 1.04
C GLU A 107 -10.27 -6.79 2.03
N TYR A 108 -9.73 -7.27 3.14
CA TYR A 108 -9.15 -6.45 4.19
C TYR A 108 -7.67 -6.76 4.35
N VAL A 109 -6.89 -5.72 4.61
CA VAL A 109 -5.46 -5.82 4.87
C VAL A 109 -5.10 -5.03 6.11
N SER A 110 -4.10 -5.48 6.85
CA SER A 110 -3.69 -4.81 8.08
C SER A 110 -2.39 -4.04 7.88
N ILE A 111 -2.34 -2.79 8.33
CA ILE A 111 -1.16 -1.93 8.24
C ILE A 111 -0.82 -1.41 9.63
N ALA A 112 0.45 -1.53 10.03
CA ALA A 112 0.90 -1.00 11.31
C ALA A 112 1.34 0.45 11.12
N ARG A 113 0.66 1.37 11.80
CA ARG A 113 1.04 2.78 11.89
C ARG A 113 1.36 3.12 13.34
N ASN A 114 2.56 3.64 13.58
CA ASN A 114 3.02 4.08 14.90
C ASN A 114 2.83 3.00 15.99
N GLY A 115 3.12 1.75 15.64
CA GLY A 115 2.97 0.58 16.52
C GLY A 115 1.54 0.09 16.74
N THR A 116 0.52 0.73 16.14
CA THR A 116 -0.88 0.30 16.21
C THR A 116 -1.31 -0.33 14.89
N MET A 117 -2.00 -1.47 14.98
CA MET A 117 -2.56 -2.15 13.82
C MET A 117 -3.90 -1.51 13.43
N HIS A 118 -3.99 -1.08 12.18
CA HIS A 118 -5.22 -0.58 11.57
C HIS A 118 -5.64 -1.51 10.44
N THR A 119 -6.96 -1.71 10.29
CA THR A 119 -7.52 -2.52 9.21
C THR A 119 -7.99 -1.60 8.09
N TYR A 120 -7.62 -1.93 6.87
CA TYR A 120 -8.04 -1.20 5.68
C TYR A 120 -8.79 -2.13 4.74
N GLN A 121 -9.86 -1.63 4.13
CA GLN A 121 -10.53 -2.33 3.05
C GLN A 121 -9.88 -1.98 1.71
N VAL A 122 -9.69 -2.99 0.86
CA VAL A 122 -9.34 -2.80 -0.54
C VAL A 122 -10.56 -2.24 -1.28
N ALA A 123 -10.63 -0.93 -1.42
CA ALA A 123 -11.74 -0.24 -2.07
C ALA A 123 -11.70 -0.36 -3.60
N ARG A 124 -10.50 -0.46 -4.19
CA ARG A 124 -10.31 -0.45 -5.64
C ARG A 124 -9.02 -1.14 -6.04
N VAL A 125 -9.04 -1.91 -7.13
CA VAL A 125 -7.85 -2.50 -7.76
C VAL A 125 -7.98 -2.40 -9.27
N GLU A 126 -7.13 -1.60 -9.91
CA GLU A 126 -7.26 -1.28 -11.33
C GLU A 126 -5.92 -1.19 -12.04
N ARG A 127 -5.96 -1.24 -13.38
CA ARG A 127 -4.75 -0.96 -14.17
C ARG A 127 -4.38 0.53 -14.04
N PRO A 128 -3.07 0.85 -13.95
CA PRO A 128 -2.61 2.23 -13.92
C PRO A 128 -2.95 3.05 -15.15
#